data_AF-A0A4P6B6K9-F1
#
_entry.id   AF-A0A4P6B6K9-F1
#
_cell.length_a   1.000
_cell.length_b   1.000
_cell.length_c   1.000
_cell.angle_alpha   90.00
_cell.angle_beta   90.00
_cell.angle_gamma   90.00
#
_symmetry.space_group_name_H-M   'P 1'
#
loop_
_entity.id
_entity.type
_entity.pdbx_description
1 polymer ?
#
loop_
_entity_poly.entity_id
_entity_poly.type
_entity_poly.pdbx_seq_one_letter_code
_entity_poly.pdbx_strand_id
1 'polypeptide(L)' 'MEYLIDTCVLIDHLTGRLAAKVSNWLEKIILSGAAVSSVIVYHELLTGARTPKAQKIVKTLLENWELPRRQYNC' A
#
# COMPACT_ATOMS: atom_id res chain seq x y z
N MET A 1 -0.91 -3.71 -17.20
CA MET A 1 -0.67 -4.86 -16.32
C MET A 1 -0.64 -4.32 -14.90
N GLU A 2 -1.47 -4.88 -14.02
CA GLU A 2 -1.62 -4.42 -12.64
C GLU A 2 -0.86 -5.35 -11.69
N TYR A 3 -0.42 -4.80 -10.55
CA TYR A 3 0.33 -5.52 -9.53
C TYR A 3 -0.42 -5.47 -8.20
N LEU A 4 -0.85 -6.64 -7.72
CA LEU A 4 -1.38 -6.78 -6.37
C LEU A 4 -0.21 -6.81 -5.38
N ILE A 5 -0.11 -5.77 -4.54
CA ILE A 5 0.99 -5.65 -3.58
C ILE A 5 0.53 -6.15 -2.21
N ASP A 6 1.25 -7.13 -1.67
CA ASP A 6 1.02 -7.70 -0.34
C ASP A 6 1.37 -6.69 0.78
N THR A 7 0.61 -6.73 1.87
CA THR A 7 0.87 -5.98 3.11
C THR A 7 2.31 -6.12 3.59
N CYS A 8 2.90 -7.32 3.53
CA CYS A 8 4.28 -7.52 4.01
C CYS A 8 5.30 -6.67 3.24
N VAL A 9 5.16 -6.58 1.91
CA VAL A 9 6.02 -5.76 1.05
C VAL A 9 5.89 -4.29 1.41
N LEU A 10 4.68 -3.84 1.75
CA LEU A 10 4.43 -2.46 2.16
C LEU A 10 5.00 -2.15 3.53
N ILE A 11 4.86 -3.06 4.49
CA ILE A 11 5.46 -2.90 5.80
C ILE A 11 6.97 -2.78 5.63
N ASP A 12 7.60 -3.62 4.79
CA ASP A 12 9.03 -3.55 4.54
C ASP A 12 9.45 -2.26 3.84
N HIS A 13 8.64 -1.74 2.92
CA HIS A 13 8.87 -0.43 2.32
C HIS A 13 8.80 0.69 3.38
N LEU A 14 7.73 0.72 4.17
CA LEU A 14 7.47 1.74 5.20
C LEU A 14 8.49 1.70 6.35
N THR A 15 9.04 0.53 6.65
CA THR A 15 10.03 0.34 7.71
C THR A 15 11.47 0.42 7.20
N GLY A 16 11.68 0.69 5.91
CA GLY A 16 13.01 0.83 5.32
C GLY A 16 13.79 -0.49 5.23
N ARG A 17 13.10 -1.64 5.24
CA ARG A 17 13.70 -2.98 5.12
C ARG A 17 13.86 -3.45 3.67
N LEU A 18 13.20 -2.80 2.70
CA LEU A 18 13.40 -3.10 1.28
C LEU A 18 14.75 -2.57 0.78
N ALA A 19 15.41 -3.35 -0.08
CA ALA A 19 16.56 -2.87 -0.83
C ALA A 19 16.17 -1.66 -1.70
N ALA A 20 17.05 -0.66 -1.79
CA ALA A 20 16.78 0.61 -2.48
C ALA A 20 16.26 0.43 -3.92
N LYS A 21 16.81 -0.56 -4.66
CA LYS A 21 16.34 -0.90 -6.02
C LYS A 21 14.87 -1.32 -6.05
N VAL A 22 14.44 -2.10 -5.07
CA VAL A 22 13.06 -2.61 -4.95
C VAL A 22 12.13 -1.49 -4.52
N SER A 23 12.56 -0.64 -3.58
CA SER A 23 11.81 0.55 -3.15
C SER A 23 11.54 1.49 -4.33
N ASN A 24 12.56 1.81 -5.11
CA ASN A 24 12.43 2.69 -6.28
C ASN A 24 11.54 2.10 -7.37
N TRP A 25 11.56 0.78 -7.55
CA TRP A 25 10.64 0.10 -8.46
C TRP A 25 9.20 0.19 -7.95
N LEU A 26 8.98 -0.09 -6.67
CA LEU A 26 7.66 -0.05 -6.05
C LEU A 26 7.05 1.35 -6.14
N GLU A 27 7.81 2.40 -5.82
CA GLU A 27 7.37 3.79 -5.94
C GLU A 27 6.93 4.14 -7.37
N LYS A 28 7.66 3.67 -8.39
CA LYS A 28 7.27 3.88 -9.80
C LYS A 28 5.95 3.20 -10.15
N ILE A 29 5.72 1.98 -9.66
CA ILE A 29 4.47 1.24 -9.88
C ILE A 29 3.28 1.91 -9.17
N ILE A 30 3.52 2.44 -7.97
CA ILE A 30 2.53 3.21 -7.21
C ILE A 30 2.16 4.48 -7.97
N LEU A 31 3.16 5.28 -8.37
CA LEU A 31 2.96 6.54 -9.08
C LEU A 31 2.34 6.36 -10.48
N SER A 32 2.52 5.21 -11.11
CA SER A 32 1.88 4.91 -12.40
C SER A 32 0.43 4.46 -12.28
N GLY A 33 -0.13 4.32 -11.06
CA GLY A 33 -1.46 3.79 -10.82
C GLY A 33 -1.61 2.29 -11.12
N ALA A 34 -0.50 1.56 -11.28
CA ALA A 34 -0.52 0.13 -11.58
C ALA A 34 -0.48 -0.74 -10.31
N ALA A 35 -0.30 -0.14 -9.14
CA ALA A 35 -0.41 -0.80 -7.84
C ALA A 35 -1.89 -0.90 -7.45
N VAL A 36 -2.38 -2.13 -7.29
CA VAL A 36 -3.69 -2.41 -6.71
C VAL A 36 -3.49 -3.03 -5.32
N SER A 37 -4.39 -2.70 -4.40
CA SER A 37 -4.35 -3.17 -3.02
C SER A 37 -5.68 -3.74 -2.61
N SER A 38 -5.70 -4.87 -1.91
CA SER A 38 -6.97 -5.41 -1.42
C SER A 38 -7.49 -4.59 -0.24
N VAL A 39 -8.81 -4.61 -0.02
CA VAL A 39 -9.40 -3.98 1.16
C VAL A 39 -8.87 -4.59 2.47
N ILE A 40 -8.36 -5.83 2.43
CA ILE A 40 -7.74 -6.50 3.58
C ILE A 40 -6.42 -5.82 3.93
N VAL A 41 -5.56 -5.55 2.95
CA VAL A 41 -4.28 -4.83 3.12
C VAL A 41 -4.53 -3.45 3.75
N TYR A 42 -5.57 -2.74 3.29
CA TYR A 42 -6.00 -1.47 3.86
C TYR A 42 -6.32 -1.58 5.36
N HIS A 43 -7.13 -2.58 5.75
CA HIS A 43 -7.51 -2.80 7.14
C HIS A 43 -6.33 -3.25 8.01
N GLU A 44 -5.43 -4.09 7.49
CA GLU A 44 -4.24 -4.55 8.21
C GLU A 44 -3.31 -3.38 8.54
N LEU A 45 -3.03 -2.50 7.57
CA LEU A 45 -2.17 -1.34 7.77
C LEU A 45 -2.76 -0.34 8.78
N LEU A 46 -4.06 -0.05 8.69
CA LEU A 46 -4.73 0.85 9.64
C LEU A 46 -4.80 0.27 11.06
N THR A 47 -5.08 -1.02 11.18
CA THR A 47 -5.17 -1.70 12.49
C THR A 47 -3.79 -1.85 13.13
N GLY A 48 -2.75 -2.11 12.33
CA GLY A 48 -1.37 -2.20 12.78
C GLY A 48 -0.76 -0.85 13.17
N ALA A 49 -1.24 0.26 12.60
CA ALA A 49 -0.80 1.61 12.90
C ALA A 49 -1.30 2.09 14.28
N ARG A 50 -0.65 1.66 15.35
CA ARG A 50 -1.04 1.96 16.74
C ARG A 50 -0.60 3.34 17.25
N THR A 51 0.22 4.08 16.49
CA THR A 51 0.69 5.42 16.89
C THR A 51 0.15 6.49 15.94
N PRO A 52 -0.08 7.74 16.40
CA PRO A 52 -0.52 8.83 15.53
C PRO A 52 0.40 9.06 14.32
N LYS A 53 1.72 8.87 14.51
CA LYS A 53 2.72 8.96 13.43
C LYS A 53 2.52 7.86 12.38
N ALA A 54 2.38 6.61 12.81
CA ALA A 54 2.15 5.49 11.90
C ALA A 54 0.83 5.63 11.13
N GLN A 55 -0.23 6.11 11.79
CA GLN A 55 -1.52 6.34 11.14
C GLN A 55 -1.43 7.40 10.05
N LYS A 56 -0.69 8.49 10.29
CA LYS A 56 -0.48 9.53 9.27
C LYS A 56 0.26 8.97 8.05
N ILE A 57 1.32 8.21 8.27
CA ILE A 57 2.12 7.61 7.18
C ILE A 57 1.26 6.64 6.36
N VAL A 58 0.50 5.76 7.02
CA VAL A 58 -0.39 4.81 6.35
C VAL A 58 -1.48 5.54 5.56
N LYS A 59 -2.10 6.60 6.10
CA LYS A 59 -3.10 7.39 5.37
C LYS A 59 -2.52 8.02 4.11
N THR A 60 -1.37 8.68 4.20
CA THR A 60 -0.71 9.29 3.03
C THR A 60 -0.28 8.26 1.98
N LEU A 61 0.13 7.05 2.40
CA LEU A 61 0.41 5.96 1.47
C LEU A 61 -0.87 5.55 0.71
N LEU A 62 -1.98 5.39 1.44
CA LEU A 62 -3.26 4.92 0.90
C LEU A 62 -4.00 5.97 0.07
N GLU A 63 -3.77 7.27 0.28
CA GLU A 63 -4.33 8.35 -0.56
C GLU A 63 -3.91 8.24 -2.03
N ASN A 64 -2.72 7.69 -2.29
CA ASN A 64 -2.20 7.49 -3.64
C ASN A 64 -2.61 6.14 -4.26
N TRP A 65 -3.41 5.34 -3.55
CA TRP A 65 -3.79 4.00 -3.98
C TRP A 65 -5.27 3.93 -4.35
N GLU A 66 -5.53 3.51 -5.59
CA GLU A 66 -6.89 3.10 -5.95
C GLU A 66 -7.22 1.80 -5.23
N LEU A 67 -8.17 1.87 -4.29
CA LEU A 67 -8.85 0.67 -3.84
C LEU A 67 -9.60 0.10 -5.05
N PRO A 68 -9.48 -1.21 -5.35
CA PRO A 68 -10.23 -1.81 -6.45
C PRO A 68 -11.69 -1.46 -6.23
N ARG A 69 -12.27 -0.72 -7.19
CA ARG A 69 -13.70 -0.42 -7.18
C ARG A 69 -14.40 -1.76 -7.10
N ARG A 70 -14.96 -2.10 -5.95
CA ARG A 70 -15.82 -3.26 -5.84
C ARG A 70 -16.98 -3.01 -6.79
N GLN A 71 -16.98 -3.73 -7.89
CA GLN A 71 -18.17 -4.00 -8.68
C GLN A 71 -19.03 -4.96 -7.85
N TYR A 72 -19.69 -4.42 -6.81
CA TYR A 72 -20.76 -5.14 -6.15
C TYR A 72 -21.98 -5.08 -7.07
N ASN A 73 -22.06 -6.04 -7.99
CA ASN A 73 -23.34 -6.50 -8.52
C ASN A 73 -23.71 -7.76 -7.74
N CYS A 74 -24.38 -7.58 -6.60
CA CYS A 74 -25.19 -8.60 -5.95
C CYS A 74 -26.52 -7.93 -5.60
#